data_AF-A0A1A8AIC5-F1
#
_entry.id   AF-A0A1A8AIC5-F1
#
_cell.length_a   1.000
_cell.length_b   1.000
_cell.length_c   1.000
_cell.angle_alpha   90.00
_cell.angle_beta   90.00
_cell.angle_gamma   90.00
#
_symmetry.space_group_name_H-M   'P 1'
#
loop_
_entity.id
_entity.type
_entity.pdbx_description
1 polymer ?
#
loop_
_entity_poly.entity_id
_entity_poly.type
_entity_poly.pdbx_seq_one_letter_code
_entity_poly.pdbx_strand_id
1 'polypeptide(L)' 'WNPERLHNGFLLPSPRRVSREIISSSCKRADEEYTQLLVDWGQYIDHDISFTPQSSSSTAAWTDVDCYNTCENVHPCFP' A
#
# COMPACT_ATOMS: atom_id res chain seq x y z
N TRP A 1 -2.28 -16.38 -0.42
CA TRP A 1 -2.88 -15.66 -1.57
C TRP A 1 -3.40 -16.67 -2.58
N ASN A 2 -4.50 -16.40 -3.28
CA ASN A 2 -4.99 -17.26 -4.36
C ASN A 2 -5.44 -16.37 -5.54
N PRO A 3 -4.67 -16.32 -6.65
CA PRO A 3 -4.96 -15.46 -7.79
C PRO A 3 -6.22 -15.87 -8.56
N GLU A 4 -6.71 -17.10 -8.37
CA GLU A 4 -7.93 -17.61 -9.02
C GLU A 4 -9.19 -17.38 -8.19
N ARG A 5 -9.05 -16.90 -6.95
CA ARG A 5 -10.19 -16.65 -6.08
C ARG A 5 -11.02 -15.48 -6.64
N LEU A 6 -12.28 -15.77 -6.91
CA LEU A 6 -13.26 -14.76 -7.25
C LEU A 6 -13.75 -14.02 -6.00
N HIS A 7 -13.85 -12.69 -6.10
CA HIS A 7 -14.47 -11.79 -5.14
C HIS A 7 -15.74 -11.24 -5.78
N ASN A 8 -16.91 -11.61 -5.23
CA ASN A 8 -18.23 -11.25 -5.79
C ASN A 8 -18.38 -11.62 -7.28
N GLY A 9 -17.82 -12.76 -7.71
CA GLY A 9 -17.87 -13.24 -9.09
C GLY A 9 -16.78 -12.72 -10.03
N PHE A 10 -15.85 -11.89 -9.54
CA PHE A 10 -14.79 -11.28 -10.36
C PHE A 10 -13.40 -11.52 -9.77
N LEU A 11 -12.37 -11.56 -10.63
CA LEU A 11 -10.99 -11.53 -10.16
C LEU A 11 -10.62 -10.11 -9.70
N LEU A 12 -9.87 -10.01 -8.60
CA LEU A 12 -9.36 -8.72 -8.15
C LEU A 12 -8.29 -8.21 -9.15
N PRO A 13 -8.37 -6.95 -9.58
CA PRO A 13 -7.32 -6.36 -10.40
C PRO A 13 -6.04 -6.15 -9.57
N SER A 14 -4.89 -6.11 -10.25
CA SER A 14 -3.66 -5.65 -9.61
C SER A 14 -3.85 -4.23 -9.06
N PRO A 15 -3.48 -3.96 -7.79
CA PRO A 15 -3.52 -2.61 -7.22
C PRO A 15 -2.72 -1.61 -8.06
N ARG A 16 -1.60 -2.04 -8.66
CA ARG A 16 -0.79 -1.20 -9.54
C ARG A 16 -1.53 -0.85 -10.84
N ARG A 17 -2.32 -1.77 -11.39
CA ARG A 17 -3.15 -1.50 -12.57
C ARG A 17 -4.22 -0.44 -12.25
N VAL A 18 -4.94 -0.61 -11.13
CA VAL A 18 -5.93 0.37 -10.64
C VAL A 18 -5.30 1.76 -10.46
N SER A 19 -4.13 1.83 -9.82
CA SER A 19 -3.39 3.08 -9.63
C SER A 19 -3.06 3.78 -10.96
N ARG A 20 -2.61 3.03 -11.97
CA ARG A 20 -2.24 3.59 -13.28
C ARG A 20 -3.45 4.02 -14.10
N GLU A 21 -4.49 3.19 -14.16
CA GLU A 21 -5.62 3.39 -15.06
C GLU A 21 -6.67 4.36 -14.49
N ILE A 22 -6.82 4.45 -13.17
CA ILE A 22 -7.90 5.22 -12.52
C ILE A 22 -7.37 6.43 -11.76
N ILE A 23 -6.32 6.27 -10.96
CA ILE A 23 -5.85 7.31 -10.03
C ILE A 23 -4.88 8.28 -10.69
N SER A 24 -4.11 7.82 -11.68
CA SER A 24 -3.09 8.66 -12.30
C SER A 24 -3.69 9.88 -13.00
N SER A 25 -3.09 11.05 -12.77
CA SER A 25 -3.50 12.32 -13.35
C SER A 25 -2.26 13.13 -13.72
N SER A 26 -2.30 13.78 -14.88
CA SER A 26 -1.29 14.77 -15.30
C SER A 26 -1.53 16.16 -14.69
N CYS A 27 -2.72 16.37 -14.11
CA CYS A 27 -3.13 17.65 -13.54
C CYS A 27 -3.02 17.60 -12.01
N LYS A 28 -2.29 18.56 -11.45
CA LYS A 28 -2.28 18.87 -10.01
C LYS A 28 -2.93 20.24 -9.83
N ARG A 29 -4.15 20.26 -9.30
CA ARG A 29 -4.81 21.52 -8.94
C ARG A 29 -4.46 21.88 -7.50
N ALA A 30 -4.17 23.15 -7.25
CA ALA A 30 -4.11 23.66 -5.89
C ALA A 30 -5.53 23.70 -5.32
N ASP A 31 -5.65 23.48 -4.02
CA ASP A 31 -6.87 23.76 -3.28
C ASP A 31 -6.89 25.26 -2.95
N GLU A 32 -8.01 25.93 -3.25
CA GLU A 32 -8.15 27.38 -3.02
C GLU A 32 -8.69 27.71 -1.62
N GLU A 33 -9.25 26.71 -0.92
CA GLU A 33 -9.91 26.86 0.38
C GLU A 33 -8.99 26.42 1.53
N TYR A 34 -8.18 25.38 1.30
CA TYR A 34 -7.35 24.78 2.33
C TYR A 34 -5.85 24.88 2.04
N THR A 35 -5.08 25.09 3.10
CA THR A 35 -3.61 25.07 3.03
C THR A 35 -3.09 23.63 3.14
N GLN A 36 -1.84 23.42 2.71
CA GLN A 36 -1.13 22.15 2.88
C GLN A 36 -1.10 21.65 4.35
N LEU A 37 -1.23 22.56 5.33
CA LEU A 37 -1.28 22.20 6.75
C LEU A 37 -2.42 21.22 7.05
N LEU A 38 -3.53 21.25 6.30
CA LEU A 38 -4.62 20.29 6.49
C LEU A 38 -4.18 18.84 6.22
N VAL A 39 -3.36 18.64 5.17
CA VAL A 39 -2.80 17.33 4.82
C VAL A 39 -1.80 16.89 5.88
N ASP A 40 -0.90 17.80 6.27
CA ASP A 40 0.16 17.50 7.23
C ASP A 40 -0.41 17.22 8.64
N TRP A 41 -1.44 17.95 9.07
CA TRP A 41 -2.14 17.72 10.33
C TRP A 41 -2.89 16.38 10.34
N GLY A 42 -3.47 15.98 9.21
CA GLY A 42 -4.10 14.67 9.07
C GLY A 42 -3.12 13.52 9.31
N GLN A 43 -1.90 13.62 8.75
CA GLN A 43 -0.84 12.64 9.01
C GLN A 43 -0.41 12.65 10.48
N TYR A 44 -0.24 13.85 11.07
CA TYR A 44 0.14 13.97 12.49
C TYR A 44 -0.85 13.26 13.41
N ILE A 45 -2.15 13.47 13.19
CA ILE A 45 -3.21 12.84 14.00
C ILE A 45 -3.29 11.33 13.74
N ASP A 46 -3.15 10.88 12.49
CA ASP A 46 -3.11 9.43 12.17
C ASP A 46 -2.03 8.70 12.99
N HIS A 47 -0.86 9.33 13.13
CA HIS A 47 0.26 8.80 13.92
C HIS A 47 0.03 8.82 15.45
N ASP A 48 -0.88 9.65 15.96
CA ASP A 48 -1.28 9.64 17.38
C ASP A 48 -2.32 8.54 17.66
N ILE A 49 -3.12 8.19 16.65
CA ILE A 49 -4.21 7.23 16.79
C ILE A 49 -3.77 5.80 16.48
N SER A 50 -2.95 5.59 15.44
CA SER A 50 -2.70 4.24 14.92
C SER A 50 -1.29 4.02 14.39
N PHE A 51 -0.84 2.77 14.51
CA PHE A 51 0.38 2.28 13.90
C PHE A 51 0.25 0.78 13.61
N THR A 52 0.49 0.37 12.35
CA THR A 52 0.47 -1.04 11.94
C THR A 52 1.91 -1.53 11.69
N PRO A 53 2.55 -2.20 12.67
CA PRO A 53 3.91 -2.69 12.51
C PRO A 53 4.01 -3.70 11.36
N GLN A 54 5.06 -3.59 10.55
CA GLN A 54 5.38 -4.54 9.49
C GLN A 54 6.46 -5.51 9.98
N SER A 55 6.52 -6.72 9.40
CA SER A 55 7.63 -7.63 9.64
C SER A 55 8.93 -7.03 9.10
N SER A 56 9.95 -6.90 9.93
CA SER A 56 11.27 -6.43 9.53
C SER A 56 11.98 -7.46 8.64
N SER A 57 12.50 -7.01 7.50
CA SER A 57 13.17 -7.87 6.50
C SER A 57 14.38 -8.64 7.06
N SER A 58 15.00 -8.14 8.13
CA SER A 58 16.14 -8.77 8.81
C SER A 58 15.76 -9.79 9.89
N THR A 59 14.47 -9.93 10.22
CA THR A 59 14.01 -10.62 11.45
C THR A 59 12.71 -11.38 11.29
N ALA A 60 12.35 -11.77 10.06
CA ALA A 60 11.62 -13.03 9.93
C ALA A 60 12.62 -14.15 10.31
N ALA A 61 12.87 -14.35 11.62
CA ALA A 61 13.88 -15.26 12.16
C ALA A 61 13.69 -16.74 11.74
N TRP A 62 12.69 -17.01 10.91
CA TRP A 62 12.21 -18.31 10.45
C TRP A 62 12.22 -18.43 8.92
N THR A 63 12.32 -17.32 8.17
CA THR A 63 12.30 -17.30 6.70
C THR A 63 13.35 -16.31 6.20
N ASP A 64 14.38 -16.81 5.52
CA ASP A 64 15.51 -16.05 4.95
C ASP A 64 15.11 -15.25 3.69
N VAL A 65 13.91 -14.64 3.71
CA VAL A 65 13.35 -13.94 2.54
C VAL A 65 13.37 -12.44 2.77
N ASP A 66 14.10 -11.75 1.91
CA ASP A 66 14.13 -10.29 1.84
C ASP A 66 13.11 -9.76 0.83
N CYS A 67 11.97 -9.26 1.33
CA CYS A 67 10.89 -8.71 0.50
C CYS A 67 11.31 -7.50 -0.36
N TYR A 68 12.43 -6.83 -0.05
CA TYR A 68 12.95 -5.76 -0.91
C TYR A 68 13.59 -6.29 -2.19
N ASN A 69 14.07 -7.54 -2.17
CA ASN A 69 14.84 -8.14 -3.25
C ASN A 69 14.15 -9.36 -3.91
N THR A 70 12.99 -9.80 -3.40
CA THR A 70 12.19 -10.87 -4.01
C THR A 70 10.89 -10.35 -4.65
N CYS A 71 10.44 -11.03 -5.70
CA CYS A 71 9.10 -10.88 -6.27
C CYS A 71 8.18 -12.06 -5.90
N GLU A 72 8.65 -12.99 -5.07
CA GLU A 72 7.86 -14.15 -4.68
C GLU A 72 6.77 -13.79 -3.67
N ASN A 73 5.58 -14.36 -3.87
CA ASN A 73 4.48 -14.28 -2.92
C ASN A 73 4.66 -15.33 -1.82
N VAL A 74 5.58 -15.06 -0.90
CA VAL A 74 5.95 -15.95 0.20
C VAL A 74 5.91 -15.17 1.50
N HIS A 75 5.34 -15.74 2.56
CA HIS A 75 5.26 -15.07 3.85
C HIS A 75 6.65 -14.61 4.34
N PRO A 76 6.81 -13.34 4.78
CA PRO A 76 5.77 -12.32 4.99
C PRO A 76 5.50 -11.40 3.78
N CYS A 77 6.20 -11.59 2.66
CA CYS A 77 6.11 -10.78 1.46
C CYS A 77 4.78 -10.96 0.71
N PHE A 78 4.22 -9.85 0.26
CA PHE A 78 3.04 -9.82 -0.59
C PHE A 78 3.24 -8.78 -1.72
N PRO A 79 4.14 -9.08 -2.68
CA PRO A 79 4.47 -8.18 -3.79
C PRO A 79 3.32 -8.04 -4.80
#